data_AF-A0A0F9AJC4-F1
#
_entry.id   AF-A0A0F9AJC4-F1
#
_cell.length_a   1.000
_cell.length_b   1.000
_cell.length_c   1.000
_cell.angle_alpha   90.00
_cell.angle_beta   90.00
_cell.angle_gamma   90.00
#
_symmetry.space_group_name_H-M   'P 1'
#
loop_
_entity.id
_entity.type
_entity.pdbx_description
1 polymer ?
#
loop_
_entity_poly.entity_id
_entity_poly.type
_entity_poly.pdbx_seq_one_letter_code
_entity_poly.pdbx_strand_id
1 'polypeptide(L)'
;MAHTQLAHFYNVPSGGYIGLTNAHSNDAQSGYETGMNTTAALLAGSDMFNMGGLLSSLMVFDFSKAVIDNEIALMLKRIMKGLALSK
;
A
#
# COMPACT_ATOMS: atom_id res chain seq x y z
N MET A 1 9.26 -3.55 -3.12
CA MET A 1 10.41 -2.68 -2.77
C MET A 1 11.64 -2.92 -3.65
N ALA A 2 12.33 -4.06 -3.56
CA ALA A 2 13.49 -4.32 -4.43
C ALA A 2 13.13 -4.26 -5.93
N HIS A 3 11.96 -4.78 -6.32
CA HIS A 3 11.44 -4.65 -7.68
C HIS A 3 11.21 -3.18 -8.11
N THR A 4 10.95 -2.28 -7.16
CA THR A 4 10.78 -0.84 -7.44
C THR A 4 12.10 -0.20 -7.82
N GLN A 5 13.14 -0.46 -7.03
CA GLN A 5 14.49 -0.01 -7.34
C GLN A 5 14.98 -0.57 -8.68
N LEU A 6 14.69 -1.85 -8.96
CA LEU A 6 15.02 -2.48 -10.23
C LEU A 6 14.26 -1.85 -11.41
N ALA A 7 12.96 -1.57 -11.25
CA ALA A 7 12.16 -0.92 -12.29
C ALA A 7 12.70 0.47 -12.63
N HIS A 8 13.04 1.26 -11.60
CA HIS A 8 13.66 2.56 -11.79
C HIS A 8 15.07 2.47 -12.41
N PHE A 9 15.86 1.45 -12.09
CA PHE A 9 17.14 1.18 -12.77
C PHE A 9 16.95 0.96 -14.28
N TYR A 10 15.89 0.25 -14.68
CA TYR A 10 15.53 0.06 -16.09
C TYR A 10 14.69 1.21 -16.68
N ASN A 11 14.48 2.30 -15.93
CA ASN A 11 13.69 3.46 -16.33
C ASN A 11 12.25 3.11 -16.76
N VAL A 12 11.61 2.19 -16.04
CA VAL A 12 10.20 1.81 -16.23
C VAL A 12 9.39 2.00 -14.94
N PRO A 13 8.08 2.30 -15.03
CA PRO A 13 7.23 2.42 -13.85
C PRO A 13 7.14 1.11 -13.07
N SER A 14 7.08 1.20 -11.73
CA SER A 14 6.86 0.08 -10.83
C SER A 14 5.43 0.05 -10.31
N GLY A 15 4.73 -1.04 -10.60
CA GLY A 15 3.40 -1.30 -10.07
C GLY A 15 3.24 -2.76 -9.67
N GLY A 16 2.32 -3.01 -8.75
CA GLY A 16 2.04 -4.37 -8.30
C GLY A 16 0.89 -4.44 -7.31
N TYR A 17 0.58 -5.66 -6.88
CA TYR A 17 -0.32 -5.90 -5.76
C TYR A 17 0.41 -5.61 -4.46
N ILE A 18 0.12 -4.45 -3.87
CA ILE A 18 0.77 -3.92 -2.68
C ILE A 18 -0.29 -3.79 -1.59
N GLY A 19 0.07 -4.08 -0.33
CA GLY A 19 -0.88 -4.04 0.79
C GLY A 19 -1.72 -5.30 0.94
N LEU A 20 -1.22 -6.42 0.43
CA LEU A 20 -1.85 -7.72 0.63
C LEU A 20 -1.77 -8.18 2.07
N THR A 21 -2.80 -8.91 2.47
CA THR A 21 -2.89 -9.57 3.77
C THR A 21 -3.38 -11.00 3.61
N ASN A 22 -2.87 -11.88 4.48
CA ASN A 22 -3.35 -13.26 4.61
C ASN A 22 -4.45 -13.40 5.65
N ALA A 23 -4.83 -12.33 6.33
CA ALA A 23 -5.95 -12.33 7.25
C ALA A 23 -7.25 -12.72 6.52
N HIS A 24 -8.07 -13.50 7.21
CA HIS A 24 -9.39 -13.92 6.73
C HIS A 24 -10.52 -13.00 7.22
N SER A 25 -10.18 -11.96 7.98
CA SER A 25 -11.12 -10.99 8.52
C SER A 25 -10.47 -9.61 8.68
N ASN A 26 -11.28 -8.58 8.95
CA ASN A 26 -10.81 -7.22 9.19
C ASN A 26 -10.32 -7.05 10.63
N ASP A 27 -9.29 -7.79 10.97
CA ASP A 27 -8.64 -7.77 12.27
C ASP A 27 -7.37 -6.92 12.25
N ALA A 28 -6.68 -6.92 13.39
CA ALA A 28 -5.41 -6.22 13.55
C ALA A 28 -4.33 -6.74 12.58
N GLN A 29 -4.30 -8.04 12.26
CA GLN A 29 -3.35 -8.60 11.31
C GLN A 29 -3.55 -7.97 9.92
N SER A 30 -4.81 -7.87 9.47
CA SER A 30 -5.13 -7.22 8.19
C SER A 30 -4.64 -5.77 8.13
N GLY A 31 -4.78 -5.03 9.22
CA GLY A 31 -4.34 -3.65 9.33
C GLY A 31 -2.82 -3.52 9.33
N TYR A 32 -2.11 -4.33 10.12
CA TYR A 32 -0.64 -4.29 10.19
C TYR A 32 0.01 -4.72 8.88
N GLU A 33 -0.45 -5.83 8.28
CA GLU A 33 0.11 -6.34 7.03
C GLU A 33 -0.11 -5.33 5.88
N THR A 34 -1.33 -4.84 5.71
CA THR A 34 -1.62 -3.84 4.67
C THR A 34 -0.88 -2.53 4.96
N GLY A 35 -0.93 -2.00 6.18
CA GLY A 35 -0.32 -0.72 6.53
C GLY A 35 1.21 -0.70 6.38
N MET A 36 1.90 -1.73 6.89
CA MET A 36 3.36 -1.80 6.81
C MET A 36 3.84 -1.97 5.37
N ASN A 37 3.23 -2.89 4.62
CA ASN A 37 3.64 -3.19 3.24
C ASN A 37 3.49 -1.96 2.32
N THR A 38 2.39 -1.24 2.46
CA THR A 38 2.05 -0.08 1.63
C THR A 38 2.88 1.14 1.97
N THR A 39 3.14 1.38 3.25
CA THR A 39 4.07 2.41 3.72
C THR A 39 5.46 2.15 3.16
N ALA A 40 5.93 0.92 3.24
CA ALA A 40 7.25 0.57 2.76
C ALA A 40 7.37 0.68 1.23
N ALA A 41 6.32 0.31 0.49
CA ALA A 41 6.26 0.52 -0.95
C ALA A 41 6.25 2.01 -1.36
N LEU A 42 5.55 2.85 -0.58
CA LEU A 42 5.54 4.31 -0.80
C LEU A 42 6.94 4.89 -0.60
N LEU A 43 7.60 4.52 0.49
CA LEU A 43 8.96 4.98 0.78
C LEU A 43 9.99 4.44 -0.21
N ALA A 44 9.75 3.28 -0.81
CA ALA A 44 10.57 2.75 -1.91
C ALA A 44 10.34 3.47 -3.26
N GLY A 45 9.35 4.37 -3.36
CA GLY A 45 9.04 5.12 -4.57
C GLY A 45 8.18 4.37 -5.59
N SER A 46 7.36 3.41 -5.17
CA SER A 46 6.53 2.65 -6.12
C SER A 46 5.47 3.55 -6.78
N ASP A 47 5.27 3.40 -8.08
CA ASP A 47 4.45 4.32 -8.88
C ASP A 47 2.95 4.01 -8.84
N MET A 48 2.58 2.72 -8.70
CA MET A 48 1.17 2.31 -8.70
C MET A 48 0.88 1.17 -7.72
N PHE A 49 -0.19 1.32 -6.93
CA PHE A 49 -0.59 0.36 -5.90
C PHE A 49 -1.92 -0.28 -6.30
N ASN A 50 -1.91 -1.57 -6.62
CA ASN A 50 -3.16 -2.34 -6.78
C ASN A 50 -3.59 -2.85 -5.40
N MET A 51 -4.29 -2.00 -4.66
CA MET A 51 -4.75 -2.23 -3.30
C MET A 51 -6.24 -1.95 -3.14
N GLY A 52 -6.80 -2.37 -2.01
CA GLY A 52 -8.15 -2.00 -1.58
C GLY A 52 -9.09 -3.19 -1.53
N GLY A 53 -9.57 -3.51 -0.33
CA GLY A 53 -10.62 -4.50 -0.12
C GLY A 53 -10.15 -5.96 -0.15
N LEU A 54 -8.86 -6.21 -0.28
CA LEU A 54 -8.32 -7.55 -0.52
C LEU A 54 -7.97 -8.26 0.80
N LEU A 55 -8.49 -9.47 0.97
CA LEU A 55 -8.22 -10.38 2.08
C LEU A 55 -7.78 -11.76 1.55
N SER A 56 -7.34 -12.64 2.44
CA SER A 56 -7.05 -14.04 2.14
C SER A 56 -6.17 -14.22 0.91
N SER A 57 -5.07 -13.46 0.82
CA SER A 57 -4.12 -13.56 -0.29
C SER A 57 -4.75 -13.32 -1.68
N LEU A 58 -5.59 -12.29 -1.81
CA LEU A 58 -6.34 -11.92 -3.03
C LEU A 58 -7.56 -12.79 -3.35
N MET A 59 -7.89 -13.78 -2.52
CA MET A 59 -9.02 -14.67 -2.79
C MET A 59 -10.38 -14.07 -2.44
N VAL A 60 -10.40 -13.00 -1.63
CA VAL A 60 -11.64 -12.41 -1.11
C VAL A 60 -11.58 -10.89 -1.26
N PHE A 61 -12.70 -10.32 -1.71
CA PHE A 61 -12.96 -8.88 -1.65
C PHE A 61 -13.99 -8.57 -0.56
N ASP A 62 -13.67 -7.64 0.32
CA ASP A 62 -14.53 -7.17 1.39
C ASP A 62 -14.71 -5.64 1.33
N PHE A 63 -15.96 -5.19 1.38
CA PHE A 63 -16.28 -3.76 1.28
C PHE A 63 -15.81 -2.96 2.50
N SER A 64 -15.88 -3.54 3.71
CA SER A 64 -15.39 -2.84 4.90
C SER A 64 -13.86 -2.73 4.91
N LYS A 65 -13.15 -3.74 4.39
CA LYS A 65 -11.71 -3.68 4.13
C LYS A 65 -11.39 -2.59 3.11
N ALA A 66 -12.21 -2.40 2.08
CA ALA A 66 -11.99 -1.34 1.09
C ALA A 66 -12.08 0.07 1.71
N VAL A 67 -12.98 0.27 2.68
CA VAL A 67 -13.08 1.53 3.43
C VAL A 67 -11.84 1.73 4.31
N ILE A 68 -11.39 0.68 5.02
CA ILE A 68 -10.18 0.72 5.85
C ILE A 68 -8.94 1.02 4.99
N ASP A 69 -8.81 0.33 3.85
CA ASP A 69 -7.68 0.51 2.93
C ASP A 69 -7.68 1.90 2.30
N ASN A 70 -8.86 2.50 2.06
CA ASN A 70 -8.96 3.88 1.63
C ASN A 70 -8.42 4.85 2.71
N GLU A 71 -8.73 4.62 3.99
CA GLU A 71 -8.17 5.43 5.08
C GLU A 71 -6.63 5.30 5.14
N ILE A 72 -6.11 4.07 4.97
CA ILE A 72 -4.67 3.84 4.83
C ILE A 72 -4.10 4.62 3.63
N ALA A 73 -4.75 4.60 2.48
CA ALA A 73 -4.32 5.35 1.30
C ALA A 73 -4.32 6.88 1.53
N LEU A 74 -5.28 7.41 2.29
CA LEU A 74 -5.31 8.82 2.68
C LEU A 74 -4.14 9.17 3.62
N MET A 75 -3.83 8.30 4.59
CA MET A 75 -2.65 8.45 5.45
C MET A 75 -1.35 8.42 4.63
N LEU A 76 -1.23 7.50 3.67
CA LEU A 76 -0.08 7.43 2.76
C LEU A 76 0.08 8.70 1.92
N LYS A 77 -1.02 9.25 1.39
CA LYS A 77 -1.02 10.55 0.70
C LYS A 77 -0.54 11.67 1.61
N ARG A 78 -0.86 11.63 2.91
CA ARG A 78 -0.35 12.60 3.89
C ARG A 78 1.15 12.44 4.12
N ILE A 79 1.64 11.21 4.24
CA ILE A 79 3.09 10.91 4.36
C ILE A 79 3.84 11.42 3.12
N MET A 80 3.32 11.13 1.92
CA MET A 80 3.93 11.51 0.65
C MET A 80 4.09 13.04 0.48
N LYS A 81 3.20 13.84 1.06
CA LYS A 81 3.31 15.32 1.04
C LYS A 81 4.55 15.84 1.78
N GLY A 82 5.15 15.03 2.66
CA GLY A 82 6.28 15.44 3.48
C GLY A 82 5.98 16.60 4.42
N LEU A 83 7.04 17.28 4.88
CA LEU A 83 6.95 18.45 5.73
C LEU A 83 6.91 19.71 4.89
N ALA A 84 5.95 20.59 5.17
CA ALA A 84 5.91 21.92 4.56
C ALA A 84 6.94 22.82 5.27
N LEU A 85 7.91 23.31 4.52
CA LEU A 85 8.83 24.33 5.00
C LEU A 85 8.28 25.69 4.56
N SER A 86 7.76 26.49 5.50
CA SER A 86 7.54 27.91 5.22
C SER A 86 8.89 28.63 5.29
N LYS A 87 9.04 29.71 4.53
CA LYS A 87 10.10 30.69 4.81
C LYS A 87 9.88 31.33 6.18
#